data_AF-A0A0B0DAE1-F1
#
_entry.id   AF-A0A0B0DAE1-F1
#
_cell.length_a   1.000
_cell.length_b   1.000
_cell.length_c   1.000
_cell.angle_alpha   90.00
_cell.angle_beta   90.00
_cell.angle_gamma   90.00
#
_symmetry.space_group_name_H-M   'P 1'
#
loop_
_entity.id
_entity.type
_entity.pdbx_description
1 polymer ?
#
loop_
_entity_poly.entity_id
_entity_poly.type
_entity_poly.pdbx_seq_one_letter_code
_entity_poly.pdbx_strand_id
1 'polypeptide(L)' 'MAYIDAHKGEYGVEPICKVLQVAPSTYYAAKTRPPSARSVSDAATTAVITKVHAENYGVYGITKVHAALRRNGHRV' A
#
# COMPACT_ATOMS: atom_id res chain seq x y z
N MET A 1 1.61 7.96 9.12
CA MET A 1 0.81 8.87 9.97
C MET A 1 1.32 10.29 9.73
N ALA A 2 1.00 10.85 8.56
CA ALA A 2 1.71 12.03 8.02
C ALA A 2 1.66 13.24 8.96
N TYR A 3 0.53 13.47 9.63
CA TYR A 3 0.39 14.57 10.59
C TYR A 3 1.32 14.44 11.80
N ILE A 4 1.36 13.25 12.44
CA ILE A 4 2.24 12.98 13.58
C ILE A 4 3.70 13.10 13.16
N ASP A 5 4.05 12.57 11.98
CA ASP A 5 5.40 12.64 11.43
C ASP A 5 5.88 14.08 11.23
N ALA A 6 5.00 14.96 10.74
CA ALA A 6 5.30 16.37 10.47
C ALA A 6 5.47 17.19 11.76
N HIS A 7 4.73 16.89 12.83
CA HIS A 7 4.68 17.75 14.03
C HIS A 7 5.31 17.15 15.28
N LYS A 8 5.79 15.90 15.25
CA LYS A 8 6.44 15.25 16.41
C LYS A 8 7.67 16.00 16.94
N GLY A 9 8.34 16.80 16.09
CA GLY A 9 9.51 17.60 16.50
C GLY A 9 9.13 18.81 17.37
N GLU A 10 7.93 19.36 17.17
CA GLU A 10 7.44 20.54 17.89
C GLU A 10 6.64 20.15 19.13
N TYR A 11 5.74 19.16 19.01
CA TYR A 11 4.80 18.80 20.08
C TYR A 11 5.07 17.46 20.75
N GLY A 12 5.99 16.65 20.22
CA GLY A 12 6.16 15.25 20.64
C GLY A 12 5.04 14.33 20.15
N VAL A 13 5.29 13.02 20.18
CA VAL A 13 4.34 12.02 19.69
C VAL A 13 3.15 11.85 20.63
N GLU A 14 3.39 11.75 21.95
CA GLU A 14 2.35 11.44 22.93
C GLU A 14 1.25 12.51 23.01
N PRO A 15 1.55 13.82 23.02
CA PRO A 15 0.51 14.85 23.05
C PRO A 15 -0.38 14.83 21.80
N ILE A 16 0.21 14.63 20.62
CA ILE A 16 -0.54 14.50 19.36
C ILE A 16 -1.42 13.25 19.39
N CYS A 17 -0.86 12.10 19.78
CA CYS A 17 -1.57 10.84 19.92
C CYS A 17 -2.77 10.96 20.88
N LYS A 18 -2.60 11.67 22.00
CA LYS A 18 -3.68 11.94 22.95
C LYS A 18 -4.82 12.74 22.33
N VAL A 19 -4.53 13.80 21.57
CA VAL A 19 -5.56 14.61 20.90
C VAL A 19 -6.27 13.81 19.80
N LEU A 20 -5.53 13.04 19.02
CA LEU A 20 -6.07 12.20 17.94
C LEU A 20 -6.76 10.91 18.44
N GLN A 21 -6.75 10.65 19.75
CA GLN A 21 -7.30 9.42 20.36
C GLN A 21 -6.65 8.15 19.78
N VAL A 22 -5.34 8.20 19.51
CA VAL A 22 -4.53 7.07 19.04
C VAL A 22 -3.52 6.71 20.13
N ALA A 23 -3.35 5.42 20.43
CA ALA A 23 -2.32 4.99 21.37
C ALA A 23 -0.90 5.24 20.80
N PRO A 24 0.05 5.80 21.57
CA PRO A 24 1.43 5.99 21.11
C PRO A 24 2.10 4.70 20.63
N SER A 25 1.79 3.56 21.28
CA SER A 25 2.26 2.24 20.87
C SER A 25 1.81 1.87 19.45
N THR A 26 0.61 2.29 19.03
CA THR A 26 0.11 2.10 17.66
C THR A 26 0.95 2.88 16.65
N TYR A 27 1.36 4.11 16.97
CA TYR A 27 2.23 4.91 16.09
C TYR A 27 3.58 4.23 15.89
N TYR A 28 4.26 3.83 16.97
CA TYR A 28 5.56 3.18 16.87
C TYR A 28 5.47 1.80 16.20
N ALA A 29 4.43 1.01 16.52
CA ALA A 29 4.20 -0.26 15.85
C ALA A 29 3.95 -0.08 14.35
N ALA A 30 3.18 0.94 13.94
CA ALA A 30 2.95 1.23 12.53
C ALA A 30 4.23 1.59 11.75
N LYS A 31 5.26 2.12 12.43
CA LYS A 31 6.55 2.45 11.81
C LYS A 31 7.46 1.25 11.57
N THR A 32 7.34 0.21 12.38
CA THR A 32 8.21 -0.97 12.31
C THR A 32 7.52 -2.21 11.74
N ARG A 33 6.18 -2.19 11.63
CA ARG A 33 5.41 -3.32 11.09
C ARG A 33 5.90 -3.66 9.67
N PRO A 34 6.26 -4.93 9.42
CA PRO A 34 6.50 -5.38 8.06
C PRO A 34 5.21 -5.29 7.24
N PRO A 35 5.31 -5.21 5.90
CA PRO A 35 4.14 -5.30 5.04
C PRO A 35 3.36 -6.59 5.34
N SER A 36 2.03 -6.49 5.36
CA SER A 36 1.19 -7.67 5.54
C SER A 36 1.34 -8.62 4.35
N ALA A 37 1.06 -9.91 4.54
CA ALA A 37 1.07 -10.89 3.46
C ALA A 37 0.24 -10.44 2.24
N ARG A 38 -0.91 -9.81 2.50
CA ARG A 38 -1.75 -9.19 1.47
C ARG A 38 -1.06 -8.03 0.75
N SER A 39 -0.39 -7.14 1.48
CA SER A 39 0.33 -6.01 0.86
C SER A 39 1.45 -6.52 -0.06
N VAL A 40 2.13 -7.59 0.34
CA VAL A 40 3.16 -8.25 -0.47
C VAL A 40 2.55 -8.87 -1.72
N SER A 41 1.44 -9.61 -1.60
CA SER A 41 0.76 -10.21 -2.76
C SER A 41 0.19 -9.16 -3.71
N ASP A 42 -0.36 -8.08 -3.17
CA ASP A 42 -0.94 -6.99 -3.96
C ASP A 42 0.15 -6.23 -4.72
N ALA A 43 1.33 -6.02 -4.10
CA ALA A 43 2.49 -5.43 -4.78
C ALA A 43 2.99 -6.31 -5.93
N ALA A 44 3.11 -7.61 -5.71
CA ALA A 44 3.50 -8.57 -6.76
C ALA A 44 2.48 -8.58 -7.91
N THR A 45 1.19 -8.63 -7.57
CA THR A 45 0.07 -8.59 -8.52
C THR A 45 0.07 -7.30 -9.35
N THR A 46 0.27 -6.16 -8.69
CA THR A 46 0.35 -4.84 -9.33
C THR A 46 1.48 -4.80 -10.35
N ALA A 47 2.67 -5.34 -10.02
CA ALA A 47 3.78 -5.41 -10.96
C ALA A 47 3.43 -6.18 -12.24
N VAL A 48 2.70 -7.30 -12.12
CA VAL A 48 2.25 -8.07 -13.29
C VAL A 48 1.19 -7.31 -14.09
N ILE A 49 0.22 -6.68 -13.41
CA ILE A 49 -0.78 -5.81 -14.06
C ILE A 49 -0.09 -4.73 -14.89
N THR A 50 0.88 -4.01 -14.30
CA THR A 50 1.62 -2.94 -14.96
C THR A 50 2.40 -3.45 -16.16
N LYS A 51 3.05 -4.61 -16.04
CA LYS A 51 3.77 -5.25 -17.15
C LYS A 51 2.82 -5.57 -18.31
N VAL A 52 1.71 -6.27 -18.05
CA VAL A 52 0.71 -6.62 -19.08
C VAL A 52 0.13 -5.37 -19.73
N HIS A 53 -0.14 -4.32 -18.96
CA HIS A 53 -0.63 -3.05 -19.49
C HIS A 53 0.39 -2.40 -20.45
N ALA A 54 1.65 -2.32 -20.04
CA ALA A 54 2.73 -1.75 -20.83
C ALA A 54 3.02 -2.55 -22.12
N GLU A 55 3.03 -3.89 -22.03
CA GLU A 55 3.20 -4.79 -23.19
C GLU A 55 2.09 -4.63 -24.24
N ASN A 56 0.92 -4.17 -23.82
CA ASN A 56 -0.21 -3.88 -24.70
C ASN A 56 -0.37 -2.36 -24.96
N TYR A 57 0.74 -1.62 -24.95
CA TYR A 57 0.84 -0.19 -25.27
C TYR A 57 -0.06 0.71 -24.42
N GLY A 58 -0.47 0.25 -23.24
CA GLY A 58 -1.40 0.96 -22.37
C GLY A 58 -2.84 1.04 -22.89
N VAL A 59 -3.20 0.26 -23.90
CA VAL A 59 -4.54 0.29 -24.51
C VAL A 59 -5.50 -0.67 -23.78
N TYR A 60 -4.97 -1.62 -23.02
CA TYR A 60 -5.80 -2.57 -22.28
C TYR A 60 -6.41 -1.92 -21.04
N GLY A 61 -7.72 -1.67 -21.08
CA GLY A 61 -8.48 -1.38 -19.86
C GLY A 61 -8.62 -2.62 -18.95
N ILE A 62 -9.24 -2.42 -17.79
CA ILE A 62 -9.38 -3.39 -16.69
C ILE A 62 -9.79 -4.79 -17.18
N THR A 63 -10.85 -4.90 -17.98
CA THR A 63 -11.37 -6.20 -18.44
C THR A 63 -10.36 -6.95 -19.32
N LYS A 64 -9.63 -6.23 -20.19
CA LYS A 64 -8.63 -6.83 -21.09
C LYS A 64 -7.38 -7.26 -20.33
N VAL A 65 -6.93 -6.43 -19.37
CA VAL A 65 -5.83 -6.78 -18.46
C VAL A 65 -6.20 -8.01 -17.63
N HIS A 66 -7.38 -8.03 -17.02
CA HIS A 66 -7.85 -9.17 -16.22
C HIS A 66 -7.92 -10.46 -17.05
N ALA A 67 -8.46 -10.39 -18.27
CA ALA A 67 -8.47 -11.54 -19.18
C ALA A 67 -7.05 -12.00 -19.57
N ALA A 68 -6.13 -11.08 -19.82
CA ALA A 68 -4.74 -11.40 -20.14
C ALA A 68 -3.99 -12.03 -18.96
N LEU A 69 -4.17 -11.53 -17.74
CA LEU A 69 -3.60 -12.11 -16.51
C LEU A 69 -4.08 -13.55 -16.31
N ARG A 70 -5.40 -13.79 -16.46
CA ARG A 70 -5.96 -15.14 -16.36
C ARG A 70 -5.41 -16.09 -17.42
N ARG A 71 -5.22 -15.63 -18.66
CA ARG A 71 -4.58 -16.44 -19.73
C ARG A 71 -3.13 -16.78 -19.40
N ASN A 72 -2.42 -15.89 -18.72
CA ASN A 72 -1.04 -16.10 -18.25
C ASN A 72 -0.98 -16.87 -16.91
N GLY A 73 -2.07 -17.53 -16.50
CA GLY A 73 -2.13 -18.33 -15.28
C GLY A 73 -2.10 -17.52 -13.98
N HIS A 74 -2.22 -16.20 -14.04
CA HIS A 74 -2.23 -15.35 -12.85
C HIS A 74 -3.67 -15.15 -12.37
N ARG A 75 -3.97 -15.71 -11.19
CA ARG A 75 -5.25 -15.51 -10.51
C ARG A 75 -5.18 -14.21 -9.72
N VAL A 76 -6.08 -13.30 -10.05
CA VAL A 76 -6.27 -12.00 -9.41
C VAL A 76 -7.61 -11.99 -8.69
#